data_AF-A0A0R1YI75-F1
#
_entry.id   AF-A0A0R1YI75-F1
#
_cell.length_a   1.000
_cell.length_b   1.000
_cell.length_c   1.000
_cell.angle_alpha   90.00
_cell.angle_beta   90.00
_cell.angle_gamma   90.00
#
_symmetry.space_group_name_H-M   'P 1'
#
loop_
_entity.id
_entity.type
_entity.pdbx_description
1 polymer ?
#
loop_
_entity_poly.entity_id
_entity_poly.type
_entity_poly.pdbx_seq_one_letter_code
_entity_poly.pdbx_strand_id
1 'polypeptide(L)'
;MTSSEMKAVNIMKTSLYQEFYKFSHKKITWVAPMLLLGYMALWIAYPMTRLMTMMTYDSSDAINLIVIIVGSTMFSMEFQNNTILTLIYKSSSKPTVYFNKFITIFVYDVLLHALSLAFTIVIALTIRPVAWMKVYRYNQPLIINMLSTTGIDVLTSVLIISLVFVISTMINSNAVVITASMAVVFFGEAISTDFMNLDSSLAYLFKWNPFNMTLLTLQYSNYPLYHETTLLTNLQISLGALAYMLTFLGVGYLIFRKKRF
;
A
#
# COMPACT_ATOMS: atom_id res chain seq x y z
N MET A 1 -28.99 5.72 -20.55
CA MET A 1 -27.63 5.31 -20.96
C MET A 1 -27.60 5.28 -22.48
N THR A 2 -26.80 6.12 -23.11
CA THR A 2 -26.69 6.20 -24.58
C THR A 2 -25.85 5.04 -25.13
N SER A 3 -26.01 4.72 -26.42
CA SER A 3 -25.24 3.64 -27.08
C SER A 3 -23.71 3.84 -26.97
N SER A 4 -23.26 5.09 -26.99
CA SER A 4 -21.85 5.47 -26.79
C SER A 4 -21.36 5.22 -25.36
N GLU A 5 -22.17 5.52 -24.34
CA GLU A 5 -21.86 5.23 -22.93
C GLU A 5 -21.74 3.72 -22.68
N MET A 6 -22.65 2.92 -23.24
CA MET A 6 -22.57 1.45 -23.12
C MET A 6 -21.31 0.89 -23.78
N LYS A 7 -20.92 1.42 -24.94
CA LYS A 7 -19.69 1.01 -25.63
C LYS A 7 -18.43 1.37 -24.82
N ALA A 8 -18.37 2.56 -24.25
CA ALA A 8 -17.26 2.99 -23.40
C ALA A 8 -17.13 2.13 -22.13
N VAL A 9 -18.24 1.84 -21.46
CA VAL A 9 -18.27 0.97 -20.28
C VAL A 9 -17.80 -0.46 -20.62
N ASN A 10 -18.23 -1.01 -21.74
CA ASN A 10 -17.81 -2.35 -22.17
C ASN A 10 -16.33 -2.43 -22.55
N ILE A 11 -15.76 -1.39 -23.18
CA ILE A 11 -14.33 -1.33 -23.46
C ILE A 11 -13.53 -1.22 -22.15
N MET A 12 -14.00 -0.42 -21.20
CA MET A 12 -13.34 -0.26 -19.89
C MET A 12 -13.34 -1.58 -19.10
N LYS A 13 -14.46 -2.31 -19.05
CA LYS A 13 -14.55 -3.63 -18.41
C LYS A 13 -13.58 -4.62 -19.06
N THR A 14 -13.52 -4.64 -20.39
CA THR A 14 -12.60 -5.52 -21.13
C THR A 14 -11.13 -5.19 -20.83
N SER A 15 -10.77 -3.91 -20.73
CA SER A 15 -9.40 -3.48 -20.41
C SER A 15 -9.01 -3.81 -18.96
N LEU A 16 -9.92 -3.66 -18.01
CA LEU A 16 -9.67 -4.02 -16.61
C LEU A 16 -9.50 -5.54 -16.46
N TYR A 17 -10.37 -6.33 -17.12
CA TYR A 17 -10.26 -7.78 -17.16
C TYR A 17 -8.91 -8.23 -17.74
N GLN A 18 -8.45 -7.60 -18.82
CA GLN A 18 -7.13 -7.90 -19.40
C GLN A 18 -5.99 -7.63 -18.42
N GLU A 19 -6.07 -6.56 -17.60
CA GLU A 19 -5.04 -6.25 -16.62
C GLU A 19 -5.02 -7.29 -15.49
N PHE A 20 -6.18 -7.68 -14.95
CA PHE A 20 -6.28 -8.77 -13.98
C PHE A 20 -5.82 -10.11 -14.56
N TYR A 21 -6.15 -10.40 -15.81
CA TYR A 21 -5.70 -11.62 -16.50
C TYR A 21 -4.17 -11.65 -16.59
N LYS A 22 -3.55 -10.59 -17.11
CA LYS A 22 -2.08 -10.47 -17.18
C LYS A 22 -1.46 -10.62 -15.80
N PHE A 23 -2.02 -9.95 -14.80
CA PHE A 23 -1.52 -9.96 -13.46
C PHE A 23 -1.57 -11.35 -12.82
N SER A 24 -2.69 -12.05 -12.96
CA SER A 24 -2.89 -13.40 -12.42
C SER A 24 -1.99 -14.44 -13.09
N HIS A 25 -1.47 -14.20 -14.29
CA HIS A 25 -0.54 -15.11 -14.97
C HIS A 25 0.93 -14.84 -14.62
N LYS A 26 1.24 -13.77 -13.87
CA LYS A 26 2.60 -13.55 -13.36
C LYS A 26 2.86 -14.49 -12.18
N LYS A 27 3.96 -15.25 -12.23
CA LYS A 27 4.34 -16.18 -11.14
C LYS A 27 4.44 -15.49 -9.78
N ILE A 28 4.97 -14.27 -9.74
CA ILE A 28 5.15 -13.50 -8.50
C ILE A 28 3.82 -13.25 -7.77
N THR A 29 2.71 -13.12 -8.49
CA THR A 29 1.37 -12.89 -7.93
C THR A 29 0.92 -14.01 -6.99
N TRP A 30 1.36 -15.24 -7.26
CA TRP A 30 1.03 -16.43 -6.48
C TRP A 30 2.11 -16.82 -5.46
N VAL A 31 3.37 -16.47 -5.74
CA VAL A 31 4.47 -16.71 -4.80
C VAL A 31 4.44 -15.71 -3.64
N ALA A 32 4.10 -14.45 -3.88
CA ALA A 32 4.09 -13.41 -2.86
C ALA A 32 3.16 -13.68 -1.67
N PRO A 33 1.91 -14.18 -1.85
CA PRO A 33 1.07 -14.60 -0.73
C PRO A 33 1.68 -15.71 0.11
N MET A 34 2.43 -16.65 -0.50
CA MET A 34 3.13 -17.69 0.26
C MET A 34 4.27 -17.11 1.11
N LEU A 35 5.01 -16.14 0.56
CA LEU A 35 6.04 -15.42 1.30
C LEU A 35 5.46 -14.62 2.46
N LEU A 36 4.29 -13.99 2.26
CA LEU A 36 3.55 -13.30 3.32
C LEU A 36 3.23 -14.26 4.48
N LEU A 37 2.61 -15.41 4.18
CA LEU A 37 2.28 -16.40 5.21
C LEU A 37 3.53 -16.93 5.92
N GLY A 38 4.61 -17.18 5.18
CA GLY A 38 5.89 -17.58 5.74
C GLY A 38 6.46 -16.53 6.70
N TYR A 39 6.40 -15.25 6.32
CA TYR A 39 6.83 -14.14 7.17
C TYR A 39 5.99 -14.04 8.45
N MET A 40 4.66 -14.09 8.34
CA MET A 40 3.75 -14.07 9.50
C MET A 40 4.00 -15.25 10.44
N ALA A 41 4.35 -16.42 9.90
CA ALA A 41 4.63 -17.61 10.71
C ALA A 41 5.84 -17.42 11.65
N LEU A 42 6.82 -16.61 11.26
CA LEU A 42 7.98 -16.29 12.10
C LEU A 42 7.57 -15.55 13.39
N TRP A 43 6.49 -14.78 13.33
CA TRP A 43 5.99 -13.98 14.45
C TRP A 43 5.09 -14.75 15.43
N ILE A 44 4.71 -16.00 15.14
CA ILE A 44 3.82 -16.82 16.00
C ILE A 44 4.41 -17.04 17.40
N ALA A 45 5.73 -17.15 17.49
CA ALA A 45 6.44 -17.39 18.75
C ALA A 45 6.52 -16.14 19.64
N TYR A 46 6.18 -14.95 19.13
CA TYR A 46 6.34 -13.69 19.86
C TYR A 46 5.42 -13.64 21.11
N PRO A 47 5.93 -13.23 22.28
CA PRO A 47 5.23 -13.39 23.56
C PRO A 47 3.98 -12.50 23.70
N MET A 48 3.89 -11.38 22.97
CA MET A 48 2.75 -10.47 23.04
C MET A 48 1.60 -10.87 22.12
N THR A 49 0.96 -12.01 22.38
CA THR A 49 -0.08 -12.59 21.50
C THR A 49 -1.20 -11.61 21.14
N ARG A 50 -1.74 -10.84 22.09
CA ARG A 50 -2.82 -9.87 21.82
C ARG A 50 -2.38 -8.74 20.88
N LEU A 51 -1.15 -8.27 21.03
CA LEU A 51 -0.58 -7.25 20.15
C LEU A 51 -0.36 -7.82 18.75
N MET A 52 0.21 -9.02 18.66
CA MET A 52 0.40 -9.71 17.38
C MET A 52 -0.92 -9.98 16.69
N THR A 53 -1.96 -10.43 17.39
CA THR A 53 -3.30 -10.61 16.78
C THR A 53 -3.87 -9.28 16.29
N MET A 54 -3.74 -8.20 17.06
CA MET A 54 -4.19 -6.87 16.62
C MET A 54 -3.48 -6.41 15.35
N MET A 55 -2.16 -6.61 15.25
CA MET A 55 -1.34 -6.21 14.10
C MET A 55 -1.27 -7.30 13.02
N THR A 56 -2.13 -8.33 13.09
CA THR A 56 -2.15 -9.45 12.15
C THR A 56 -0.78 -10.11 11.94
N TYR A 57 -0.08 -10.40 13.03
CA TYR A 57 1.29 -10.97 13.06
C TYR A 57 2.29 -10.18 12.20
N ASP A 58 2.23 -8.86 12.33
CA ASP A 58 3.14 -7.89 11.71
C ASP A 58 3.11 -7.92 10.17
N SER A 59 1.98 -8.34 9.59
CA SER A 59 1.86 -8.56 8.14
C SER A 59 2.10 -7.31 7.30
N SER A 60 1.91 -6.11 7.87
CA SER A 60 1.98 -4.82 7.19
C SER A 60 3.30 -4.61 6.45
N ASP A 61 4.44 -4.95 7.07
CA ASP A 61 5.76 -4.79 6.45
C ASP A 61 5.98 -5.70 5.25
N ALA A 62 5.55 -6.97 5.38
CA ALA A 62 5.62 -7.91 4.28
C ALA A 62 4.69 -7.53 3.13
N ILE A 63 3.47 -7.05 3.43
CA ILE A 63 2.53 -6.57 2.41
C ILE A 63 3.11 -5.34 1.72
N ASN A 64 3.64 -4.36 2.46
CA ASN A 64 4.29 -3.16 1.92
C ASN A 64 5.41 -3.52 0.94
N LEU A 65 6.29 -4.46 1.31
CA LEU A 65 7.35 -4.94 0.42
C LEU A 65 6.79 -5.59 -0.86
N ILE A 66 5.77 -6.44 -0.72
CA ILE A 66 5.11 -7.11 -1.84
C ILE A 66 4.50 -6.09 -2.80
N VAL A 67 3.71 -5.13 -2.30
CA VAL A 67 3.05 -4.13 -3.15
C VAL A 67 4.04 -3.16 -3.79
N ILE A 68 5.17 -2.88 -3.14
CA ILE A 68 6.29 -2.14 -3.76
C ILE A 68 6.81 -2.92 -4.97
N ILE A 69 7.25 -4.16 -4.77
CA ILE A 69 7.86 -4.97 -5.84
C ILE A 69 6.86 -5.18 -6.99
N VAL A 70 5.64 -5.61 -6.66
CA VAL A 70 4.61 -5.90 -7.67
C VAL A 70 4.14 -4.62 -8.35
N GLY A 71 3.87 -3.56 -7.59
CA GLY A 71 3.43 -2.25 -8.08
C GLY A 71 4.47 -1.59 -9.00
N SER A 72 5.75 -1.63 -8.62
CA SER A 72 6.85 -1.12 -9.45
C SER A 72 6.86 -1.76 -10.84
N THR A 73 6.62 -3.07 -10.92
CA THR A 73 6.63 -3.81 -12.20
C THR A 73 5.41 -3.55 -13.09
N MET A 74 4.36 -2.89 -12.59
CA MET A 74 3.13 -2.64 -13.37
C MET A 74 3.36 -1.71 -14.56
N PHE A 75 4.18 -0.68 -14.37
CA PHE A 75 4.56 0.26 -15.42
C PHE A 75 5.97 0.01 -15.94
N SER A 76 6.91 -0.27 -15.04
CA SER A 76 8.32 -0.31 -15.42
C SER A 76 8.65 -1.40 -16.44
N MET A 77 8.01 -2.58 -16.36
CA MET A 77 8.19 -3.64 -17.36
C MET A 77 7.57 -3.27 -18.72
N GLU A 78 6.46 -2.53 -18.72
CA GLU A 78 5.81 -2.06 -19.95
C GLU A 78 6.63 -0.95 -20.62
N PHE A 79 7.32 -0.12 -19.83
CA PHE A 79 8.26 0.89 -20.34
C PHE A 79 9.55 0.25 -20.84
N GLN A 80 10.15 -0.64 -20.06
CA GLN A 80 11.39 -1.30 -20.43
C GLN A 80 11.24 -2.13 -21.72
N ASN A 81 10.09 -2.77 -21.93
CA ASN A 81 9.82 -3.59 -23.11
C ASN A 81 9.12 -2.83 -24.25
N ASN A 82 8.93 -1.51 -24.13
CA ASN A 82 8.22 -0.67 -25.12
C ASN A 82 6.78 -1.11 -25.44
N THR A 83 6.17 -1.95 -24.59
CA THR A 83 4.81 -2.48 -24.81
C THR A 83 3.72 -1.48 -24.40
N ILE A 84 4.09 -0.42 -23.66
CA ILE A 84 3.14 0.64 -23.25
C ILE A 84 2.45 1.31 -24.46
N LEU A 85 3.17 1.53 -25.57
CA LEU A 85 2.61 2.17 -26.76
C LEU A 85 1.46 1.34 -27.34
N THR A 86 1.69 0.03 -27.43
CA THR A 86 0.67 -0.93 -27.89
C THR A 86 -0.52 -0.96 -26.94
N LEU A 87 -0.27 -0.87 -25.62
CA LEU A 87 -1.33 -0.83 -24.61
C LEU A 87 -2.18 0.44 -24.71
N ILE A 88 -1.55 1.60 -24.89
CA ILE A 88 -2.25 2.88 -25.04
C ILE A 88 -3.06 2.90 -26.34
N TYR A 89 -2.53 2.36 -27.44
CA TYR A 89 -3.23 2.31 -28.72
C TYR A 89 -4.48 1.42 -28.69
N LYS A 90 -4.44 0.32 -27.94
CA LYS A 90 -5.58 -0.61 -27.77
C LYS A 90 -6.55 -0.19 -26.67
N SER A 91 -6.18 0.76 -25.81
CA SER A 91 -7.02 1.24 -24.72
C SER A 91 -7.98 2.33 -25.19
N SER A 92 -9.13 2.45 -24.49
CA SER A 92 -10.06 3.56 -24.71
C SER A 92 -9.44 4.93 -24.41
N SER A 93 -8.53 5.03 -23.44
CA SER A 93 -7.87 6.28 -23.07
C SER A 93 -6.61 6.04 -22.22
N LYS A 94 -5.70 7.03 -22.15
CA LYS A 94 -4.56 7.02 -21.22
C LYS A 94 -5.00 6.91 -19.74
N PRO A 95 -5.94 7.72 -19.22
CA PRO A 95 -6.42 7.56 -17.84
C PRO A 95 -6.96 6.16 -17.55
N THR A 96 -7.66 5.52 -18.50
CA THR A 96 -8.14 4.14 -18.33
C THR A 96 -6.98 3.17 -18.07
N VAL A 97 -5.86 3.28 -18.79
CA VAL A 97 -4.68 2.42 -18.54
C VAL A 97 -4.12 2.64 -17.15
N TYR A 98 -3.99 3.90 -16.72
CA TYR A 98 -3.43 4.26 -15.43
C TYR A 98 -4.28 3.74 -14.27
N PHE A 99 -5.58 4.05 -14.30
CA PHE A 99 -6.51 3.64 -13.24
C PHE A 99 -6.79 2.13 -13.24
N ASN A 100 -6.78 1.45 -14.40
CA ASN A 100 -6.91 -0.02 -14.41
C ASN A 100 -5.74 -0.70 -13.70
N LYS A 101 -4.51 -0.20 -13.89
CA LYS A 101 -3.33 -0.68 -13.15
C LYS A 101 -3.46 -0.41 -11.66
N PHE A 102 -3.90 0.79 -11.28
CA PHE A 102 -4.14 1.14 -9.88
C PHE A 102 -5.20 0.24 -9.22
N ILE A 103 -6.35 0.05 -9.87
CA ILE A 103 -7.41 -0.83 -9.37
C ILE A 103 -6.92 -2.27 -9.24
N THR A 104 -6.12 -2.76 -10.20
CA THR A 104 -5.58 -4.13 -10.16
C THR A 104 -4.69 -4.34 -8.93
N ILE A 105 -3.76 -3.42 -8.65
CA ILE A 105 -2.89 -3.53 -7.46
C ILE A 105 -3.65 -3.25 -6.16
N PHE A 106 -4.62 -2.35 -6.16
CA PHE A 106 -5.47 -2.07 -5.00
C PHE A 106 -6.29 -3.30 -4.58
N VAL A 107 -6.93 -3.97 -5.54
CA VAL A 107 -7.66 -5.22 -5.26
C VAL A 107 -6.71 -6.29 -4.75
N TYR A 108 -5.51 -6.40 -5.32
CA TYR A 108 -4.51 -7.34 -4.85
C TYR A 108 -4.06 -7.05 -3.41
N ASP A 109 -3.81 -5.79 -3.08
CA ASP A 109 -3.46 -5.34 -1.73
C ASP A 109 -4.55 -5.68 -0.70
N VAL A 110 -5.82 -5.43 -1.05
CA VAL A 110 -6.96 -5.82 -0.21
C VAL A 110 -7.03 -7.35 -0.02
N LEU A 111 -6.75 -8.13 -1.06
CA LEU A 111 -6.71 -9.60 -0.96
C LEU A 111 -5.57 -10.09 -0.05
N LEU A 112 -4.40 -9.44 -0.07
CA LEU A 112 -3.29 -9.77 0.85
C LEU A 112 -3.67 -9.48 2.31
N HIS A 113 -4.30 -8.35 2.58
CA HIS A 113 -4.80 -8.02 3.93
C HIS A 113 -5.91 -8.97 4.38
N ALA A 114 -6.82 -9.35 3.49
CA ALA A 114 -7.86 -10.34 3.78
C ALA A 114 -7.26 -11.73 4.09
N LEU A 115 -6.22 -12.14 3.36
CA LEU A 115 -5.47 -13.36 3.63
C LEU A 115 -4.76 -13.30 4.99
N SER A 116 -4.15 -12.16 5.31
CA SER A 116 -3.50 -11.92 6.60
C SER A 116 -4.49 -12.03 7.78
N LEU A 117 -5.67 -11.42 7.65
CA LEU A 117 -6.75 -11.56 8.62
C LEU A 117 -7.19 -13.02 8.78
N ALA A 118 -7.41 -13.73 7.68
CA ALA A 118 -7.82 -15.14 7.71
C ALA A 118 -6.77 -16.02 8.42
N PHE A 119 -5.49 -15.83 8.10
CA PHE A 119 -4.39 -16.54 8.74
C PHE A 119 -4.30 -16.23 10.24
N THR A 120 -4.43 -14.95 10.61
CA THR A 120 -4.45 -14.51 12.01
C THR A 120 -5.58 -15.17 12.80
N ILE A 121 -6.79 -15.25 12.22
CA ILE A 121 -7.92 -15.94 12.82
C ILE A 121 -7.63 -17.44 12.99
N VAL A 122 -7.04 -18.10 12.00
CA VAL A 122 -6.67 -19.53 12.09
C VAL A 122 -5.69 -19.76 13.24
N ILE A 123 -4.63 -18.95 13.36
CA ILE A 123 -3.67 -19.06 14.48
C ILE A 123 -4.35 -18.84 15.83
N ALA A 124 -5.21 -17.81 15.91
CA ALA A 124 -5.94 -17.45 17.10
C ALA A 124 -6.99 -18.49 17.53
N LEU A 125 -7.44 -19.37 16.62
CA LEU A 125 -8.34 -20.47 16.94
C LEU A 125 -7.59 -21.77 17.31
N THR A 126 -6.32 -21.90 16.93
CA THR A 126 -5.58 -23.18 17.01
C THR A 126 -4.36 -23.12 17.93
N ILE A 127 -3.37 -22.28 17.61
CA ILE A 127 -2.05 -22.28 18.24
C ILE A 127 -1.99 -21.31 19.44
N ARG A 128 -2.53 -20.11 19.27
CA ARG A 128 -2.41 -19.01 20.24
C ARG A 128 -3.77 -18.38 20.54
N PRO A 129 -4.61 -19.02 21.37
CA PRO A 129 -5.96 -18.55 21.64
C PRO A 129 -5.99 -17.16 22.30
N VAL A 130 -6.93 -16.33 21.84
CA VAL A 130 -7.15 -14.98 22.37
C VAL A 130 -8.62 -14.72 22.68
N ALA A 131 -8.88 -13.84 23.65
CA ALA A 131 -10.22 -13.38 23.99
C ALA A 131 -10.64 -12.20 23.09
N TRP A 132 -11.34 -12.48 21.99
CA TRP A 132 -11.74 -11.50 20.98
C TRP A 132 -12.56 -10.32 21.50
N MET A 133 -13.45 -10.57 22.47
CA MET A 133 -14.36 -9.56 23.03
C MET A 133 -13.76 -8.80 24.22
N LYS A 134 -12.54 -9.15 24.66
CA LYS A 134 -11.89 -8.45 25.76
C LYS A 134 -11.42 -7.08 25.30
N VAL A 135 -11.72 -6.05 26.10
CA VAL A 135 -11.22 -4.70 25.87
C VAL A 135 -9.69 -4.70 25.87
N TYR A 136 -9.09 -4.08 24.87
CA TYR A 136 -7.64 -4.01 24.71
C TYR A 136 -7.15 -2.57 24.59
N ARG A 137 -7.02 -2.05 23.36
CA ARG A 137 -6.61 -0.67 23.09
C ARG A 137 -7.80 0.18 22.69
N TYR A 138 -7.68 1.49 22.86
CA TYR A 138 -8.71 2.48 22.53
C TYR A 138 -10.09 2.20 23.16
N ASN A 139 -10.11 1.51 24.31
CA ASN A 139 -11.32 1.02 24.98
C ASN A 139 -12.23 0.17 24.06
N GLN A 140 -11.64 -0.49 23.07
CA GLN A 140 -12.34 -1.33 22.09
C GLN A 140 -12.02 -2.81 22.30
N PRO A 141 -12.93 -3.72 21.91
CA PRO A 141 -12.66 -5.15 21.79
C PRO A 141 -11.45 -5.43 20.88
N LEU A 142 -10.76 -6.55 21.12
CA LEU A 142 -9.61 -6.96 20.32
C LEU A 142 -9.96 -7.13 18.83
N ILE A 143 -11.13 -7.67 18.50
CA ILE A 143 -11.58 -7.82 17.11
C ILE A 143 -11.73 -6.46 16.39
N ILE A 144 -12.25 -5.45 17.09
CA ILE A 144 -12.42 -4.11 16.52
C ILE A 144 -11.05 -3.47 16.32
N ASN A 145 -10.16 -3.58 17.30
CA ASN A 145 -8.77 -3.10 17.16
C ASN A 145 -8.05 -3.76 15.97
N MET A 146 -8.21 -5.07 15.78
CA MET A 146 -7.62 -5.78 14.64
C MET A 146 -8.14 -5.23 13.31
N LEU A 147 -9.46 -5.13 13.16
CA LEU A 147 -10.08 -4.59 11.93
C LEU A 147 -9.69 -3.12 11.67
N SER A 148 -9.63 -2.30 12.72
CA SER A 148 -9.19 -0.91 12.61
C SER A 148 -7.71 -0.80 12.23
N THR A 149 -6.84 -1.64 12.79
CA THR A 149 -5.42 -1.69 12.43
C THR A 149 -5.27 -2.10 10.97
N THR A 150 -5.95 -3.16 10.52
CA THR A 150 -5.91 -3.57 9.11
C THR A 150 -6.47 -2.51 8.16
N GLY A 151 -7.51 -1.79 8.55
CA GLY A 151 -8.02 -0.66 7.74
C GLY A 151 -6.99 0.47 7.60
N ILE A 152 -6.21 0.71 8.65
CA ILE A 152 -5.09 1.66 8.65
C ILE A 152 -3.93 1.13 7.80
N ASP A 153 -3.63 -0.17 7.87
CA ASP A 153 -2.61 -0.80 7.04
C ASP A 153 -2.94 -0.65 5.55
N VAL A 154 -4.20 -0.89 5.16
CA VAL A 154 -4.68 -0.68 3.79
C VAL A 154 -4.54 0.79 3.38
N LEU A 155 -4.79 1.75 4.27
CA LEU A 155 -4.59 3.16 3.94
C LEU A 155 -3.10 3.46 3.69
N THR A 156 -2.23 2.93 4.54
CA THR A 156 -0.77 3.11 4.44
C THR A 156 -0.21 2.41 3.19
N SER A 157 -0.63 1.20 2.87
CA SER A 157 -0.22 0.46 1.67
C SER A 157 -0.66 1.18 0.40
N VAL A 158 -1.86 1.77 0.37
CA VAL A 158 -2.34 2.54 -0.80
C VAL A 158 -1.59 3.85 -0.97
N LEU A 159 -1.21 4.52 0.13
CA LEU A 159 -0.27 5.63 0.08
C LEU A 159 1.06 5.20 -0.56
N ILE A 160 1.63 4.08 -0.14
CA ILE A 160 2.86 3.52 -0.71
C ILE A 160 2.69 3.19 -2.20
N ILE A 161 1.60 2.53 -2.58
CA ILE A 161 1.28 2.22 -3.99
C ILE A 161 1.23 3.51 -4.83
N SER A 162 0.61 4.57 -4.33
CA SER A 162 0.52 5.84 -5.05
C SER A 162 1.89 6.48 -5.29
N LEU A 163 2.79 6.40 -4.30
CA LEU A 163 4.17 6.86 -4.42
C LEU A 163 4.98 6.01 -5.42
N VAL A 164 4.82 4.68 -5.35
CA VAL A 164 5.42 3.74 -6.30
C VAL A 164 4.98 4.06 -7.73
N PHE A 165 3.71 4.43 -7.94
CA PHE A 165 3.20 4.81 -9.26
C PHE A 165 3.86 6.11 -9.78
N VAL A 166 4.10 7.10 -8.92
CA VAL A 166 4.87 8.30 -9.30
C VAL A 166 6.26 7.91 -9.78
N ILE A 167 7.01 7.15 -8.98
CA ILE A 167 8.38 6.72 -9.31
C ILE A 167 8.38 5.89 -10.62
N SER A 168 7.46 4.95 -10.72
CA SER A 168 7.35 4.06 -11.87
C SER A 168 7.03 4.81 -13.16
N THR A 169 6.22 5.87 -13.09
CA THR A 169 5.90 6.70 -14.26
C THR A 169 7.05 7.59 -14.70
N MET A 170 7.98 7.95 -13.81
CA MET A 170 9.15 8.78 -14.12
C MET A 170 10.28 7.99 -14.79
N ILE A 171 10.48 6.73 -14.42
CA ILE A 171 11.66 5.95 -14.78
C ILE A 171 11.31 4.83 -15.77
N ASN A 172 12.19 4.56 -16.74
CA ASN A 172 11.96 3.53 -17.77
C ASN A 172 12.59 2.17 -17.44
N SER A 173 13.55 2.12 -16.51
CA SER A 173 14.25 0.90 -16.12
C SER A 173 13.55 0.22 -14.95
N ASN A 174 13.18 -1.06 -15.11
CA ASN A 174 12.52 -1.84 -14.05
C ASN A 174 13.37 -1.96 -12.78
N ALA A 175 14.65 -2.32 -12.94
CA ALA A 175 15.54 -2.46 -11.79
C ALA A 175 15.66 -1.16 -10.99
N VAL A 176 15.78 -0.01 -11.68
CA VAL A 176 15.91 1.29 -11.02
C VAL A 176 14.61 1.67 -10.30
N VAL A 177 13.44 1.41 -10.89
CA VAL A 177 12.14 1.67 -10.25
C VAL A 177 12.01 0.87 -8.96
N ILE A 178 12.28 -0.44 -8.99
CA ILE A 178 12.15 -1.30 -7.81
C ILE A 178 13.08 -0.80 -6.70
N THR A 179 14.38 -0.60 -7.00
CA THR A 179 15.36 -0.15 -6.01
C THR A 179 15.03 1.23 -5.46
N ALA A 180 14.64 2.19 -6.31
CA ALA A 180 14.27 3.52 -5.87
C ALA A 180 13.01 3.51 -4.99
N SER A 181 11.97 2.76 -5.38
CA SER A 181 10.76 2.62 -4.58
C SER A 181 11.04 1.98 -3.22
N MET A 182 11.86 0.93 -3.16
CA MET A 182 12.27 0.32 -1.88
C MET A 182 13.05 1.31 -1.02
N ALA A 183 14.06 1.98 -1.57
CA ALA A 183 14.87 2.95 -0.83
C ALA A 183 14.00 4.07 -0.25
N VAL A 184 13.10 4.64 -1.04
CA VAL A 184 12.25 5.76 -0.62
C VAL A 184 11.28 5.36 0.50
N VAL A 185 10.71 4.15 0.46
CA VAL A 185 9.75 3.72 1.49
C VAL A 185 10.46 3.30 2.78
N PHE A 186 11.51 2.47 2.70
CA PHE A 186 12.19 1.96 3.90
C PHE A 186 13.11 2.99 4.57
N PHE A 187 13.71 3.91 3.82
CA PHE A 187 14.46 5.03 4.42
C PHE A 187 13.59 6.25 4.73
N GLY A 188 12.30 6.22 4.35
CA GLY A 188 11.37 7.32 4.59
C GLY A 188 11.27 7.70 6.06
N GLU A 189 11.18 6.71 6.95
CA GLU A 189 11.15 6.94 8.40
C GLU A 189 12.38 7.74 8.87
N ALA A 190 13.59 7.28 8.55
CA ALA A 190 14.82 7.96 8.94
C ALA A 190 14.87 9.41 8.41
N ILE A 191 14.48 9.61 7.14
CA ILE A 191 14.41 10.94 6.53
C ILE A 191 13.41 11.82 7.28
N SER A 192 12.25 11.28 7.66
CA SER A 192 11.23 12.02 8.41
C SER A 192 11.74 12.41 9.79
N THR A 193 12.31 11.46 10.54
CA THR A 193 12.86 11.72 11.87
C THR A 193 13.97 12.76 11.83
N ASP A 194 14.86 12.70 10.84
CA ASP A 194 15.90 13.71 10.65
C ASP A 194 15.32 15.10 10.38
N PHE A 195 14.29 15.22 9.52
CA PHE A 195 13.62 16.50 9.31
C PHE A 195 12.95 17.06 10.56
N MET A 196 12.48 16.19 11.45
CA MET A 196 11.81 16.57 12.69
C MET A 196 12.79 16.93 13.81
N ASN A 197 14.04 16.48 13.70
CA ASN A 197 15.16 16.88 14.56
C ASN A 197 15.83 18.18 14.11
N LEU A 198 15.54 18.69 12.90
CA LEU A 198 15.95 20.03 12.48
C LEU A 198 15.15 21.09 13.25
N ASP A 199 15.77 22.26 13.48
CA ASP A 199 15.26 23.41 14.25
C ASP A 199 13.73 23.42 14.52
N SER A 200 13.38 23.48 15.80
CA SER A 200 12.01 23.47 16.35
C SER A 200 10.99 24.35 15.62
N SER A 201 11.44 25.44 15.01
CA SER A 201 10.58 26.37 14.27
C SER A 201 10.00 25.77 12.99
N LEU A 202 10.75 24.91 12.31
CA LEU A 202 10.37 24.26 11.05
C LEU A 202 9.70 22.90 11.27
N ALA A 203 9.86 22.30 12.45
CA ALA A 203 9.22 21.03 12.81
C ALA A 203 7.68 21.07 12.62
N TYR A 204 7.04 22.22 12.86
CA TYR A 204 5.60 22.38 12.65
C TYR A 204 5.18 22.23 11.17
N LEU A 205 6.06 22.59 10.23
CA LEU A 205 5.82 22.40 8.80
C LEU A 205 6.26 20.99 8.36
N PHE A 206 7.45 20.56 8.80
CA PHE A 206 8.04 19.28 8.39
C PHE A 206 7.29 18.05 8.91
N LYS A 207 6.53 18.14 10.00
CA LYS A 207 5.66 17.04 10.44
C LYS A 207 4.63 16.62 9.38
N TRP A 208 4.28 17.50 8.44
CA TRP A 208 3.36 17.17 7.35
C TRP A 208 4.05 16.51 6.16
N ASN A 209 5.30 16.05 6.27
CA ASN A 209 5.97 15.37 5.16
C ASN A 209 5.33 13.99 4.86
N PRO A 210 5.38 13.49 3.60
CA PRO A 210 4.74 12.23 3.22
C PRO A 210 5.36 10.99 3.87
N PHE A 211 6.63 11.04 4.26
CA PHE A 211 7.29 9.92 4.94
C PHE A 211 6.78 9.76 6.37
N ASN A 212 6.51 10.87 7.07
CA ASN A 212 5.87 10.82 8.38
C ASN A 212 4.53 10.08 8.32
N MET A 213 3.78 10.23 7.21
CA MET A 213 2.50 9.56 7.02
C MET A 213 2.62 8.04 6.86
N THR A 214 3.80 7.52 6.48
CA THR A 214 4.05 6.07 6.42
C THR A 214 4.12 5.42 7.82
N LEU A 215 4.34 6.24 8.86
CA LEU A 215 4.37 5.78 10.26
C LEU A 215 2.98 5.60 10.87
N LEU A 216 1.91 5.78 10.10
CA LEU A 216 0.54 5.73 10.57
C LEU A 216 0.19 4.41 11.28
N THR A 217 0.56 3.26 10.69
CA THR A 217 0.34 1.93 11.29
C THR A 217 1.07 1.78 12.62
N LEU A 218 2.33 2.20 12.66
CA LEU A 218 3.18 2.12 13.85
C LEU A 218 2.63 3.02 14.97
N GLN A 219 2.17 4.22 14.61
CA GLN A 219 1.56 5.14 15.56
C GLN A 219 0.22 4.66 16.10
N TYR A 220 -0.63 4.09 15.26
CA TYR A 220 -1.87 3.49 15.73
C TYR A 220 -1.59 2.29 16.65
N SER A 221 -0.59 1.49 16.31
CA SER A 221 -0.19 0.32 17.10
C SER A 221 0.54 0.70 18.39
N ASN A 222 1.16 1.87 18.49
CA ASN A 222 1.83 2.34 19.70
C ASN A 222 1.83 3.88 19.82
N TYR A 223 0.67 4.43 20.15
CA TYR A 223 0.46 5.88 20.20
C TYR A 223 1.45 6.64 21.07
N PRO A 224 1.74 6.25 22.34
CA PRO A 224 2.61 7.05 23.20
C PRO A 224 4.05 7.16 22.70
N LEU A 225 4.54 6.14 21.99
CA LEU A 225 5.91 6.14 21.47
C LEU A 225 6.03 6.99 20.21
N TYR A 226 5.15 6.76 19.25
CA TYR A 226 5.27 7.38 17.92
C TYR A 226 4.63 8.76 17.83
N HIS A 227 3.69 9.12 18.70
CA HIS A 227 3.10 10.47 18.67
C HIS A 227 4.15 11.57 18.92
N GLU A 228 5.11 11.30 19.80
CA GLU A 228 6.23 12.21 20.07
C GLU A 228 7.14 12.36 18.85
N THR A 229 7.28 11.30 18.06
CA THR A 229 8.06 11.33 16.81
C THR A 229 7.29 11.99 15.69
N THR A 230 5.99 11.72 15.50
CA THR A 230 5.22 12.22 14.35
C THR A 230 4.64 13.61 14.57
N LEU A 231 4.54 14.09 15.82
CA LEU A 231 3.96 15.39 16.20
C LEU A 231 2.52 15.62 15.65
N LEU A 232 1.85 14.54 15.27
CA LEU A 232 0.51 14.53 14.70
C LEU A 232 -0.37 13.56 15.47
N THR A 233 -1.65 13.88 15.61
CA THR A 233 -2.63 12.93 16.17
C THR A 233 -2.98 11.86 15.13
N ASN A 234 -3.51 10.71 15.56
CA ASN A 234 -3.94 9.62 14.66
C ASN A 234 -4.88 10.11 13.54
N LEU A 235 -5.76 11.07 13.83
CA LEU A 235 -6.66 11.64 12.83
C LEU A 235 -5.91 12.52 11.84
N GLN A 236 -4.97 13.36 12.31
CA GLN A 236 -4.18 14.24 11.45
C GLN A 236 -3.28 13.44 10.49
N ILE A 237 -2.58 12.42 10.99
CA ILE A 237 -1.72 11.57 10.15
C ILE A 237 -2.56 10.76 9.15
N SER A 238 -3.77 10.30 9.53
CA SER A 238 -4.68 9.61 8.60
C SER A 238 -5.19 10.53 7.48
N LEU A 239 -5.58 11.77 7.81
CA LEU A 239 -6.02 12.76 6.82
C LEU A 239 -4.86 13.20 5.93
N GLY A 240 -3.65 13.33 6.48
CA GLY A 240 -2.43 13.59 5.73
C GLY A 240 -2.13 12.46 4.73
N ALA A 241 -2.19 11.20 5.17
CA ALA A 241 -2.02 10.03 4.31
C ALA A 241 -3.03 10.02 3.15
N LEU A 242 -4.32 10.28 3.42
CA LEU A 242 -5.35 10.39 2.39
C LEU A 242 -5.06 11.53 1.40
N ALA A 243 -4.65 12.69 1.89
CA ALA A 243 -4.30 13.84 1.04
C ALA A 243 -3.12 13.50 0.11
N TYR A 244 -2.03 12.96 0.66
CA TYR A 244 -0.85 12.58 -0.11
C TYR A 244 -1.13 11.45 -1.09
N MET A 245 -1.94 10.47 -0.72
CA MET A 245 -2.40 9.42 -1.63
C MET A 245 -3.06 10.02 -2.89
N LEU A 246 -4.01 10.95 -2.71
CA LEU A 246 -4.68 11.61 -3.83
C LEU A 246 -3.70 12.48 -4.64
N THR A 247 -2.81 13.21 -3.97
CA THR A 247 -1.78 14.03 -4.62
C THR A 247 -0.84 13.18 -5.47
N PHE A 248 -0.30 12.08 -4.94
CA PHE A 248 0.59 11.18 -5.67
C PHE A 248 -0.11 10.49 -6.84
N LEU A 249 -1.35 10.03 -6.66
CA LEU A 249 -2.13 9.50 -7.79
C LEU A 249 -2.35 10.55 -8.89
N GLY A 250 -2.65 11.79 -8.52
CA GLY A 250 -2.80 12.89 -9.45
C GLY A 250 -1.50 13.23 -10.19
N VAL A 251 -0.39 13.37 -9.45
CA VAL A 251 0.94 13.68 -10.00
C VAL A 251 1.42 12.55 -10.92
N GLY A 252 1.31 11.29 -10.49
CA GLY A 252 1.67 10.12 -11.28
C GLY A 252 0.89 10.06 -12.60
N TYR A 253 -0.41 10.35 -12.56
CA TYR A 253 -1.22 10.45 -13.77
C TYR A 253 -0.78 11.61 -14.68
N LEU A 254 -0.50 12.80 -14.13
CA LEU A 254 -0.06 13.95 -14.91
C LEU A 254 1.26 13.67 -15.63
N ILE A 255 2.21 13.01 -14.96
CA ILE A 255 3.48 12.57 -15.53
C ILE A 255 3.21 11.55 -16.65
N PHE A 256 2.43 10.51 -16.36
CA PHE A 256 2.06 9.48 -17.34
C PHE A 256 1.40 10.05 -18.60
N ARG A 257 0.49 11.02 -18.43
CA ARG A 257 -0.23 11.66 -19.54
C ARG A 257 0.73 12.43 -20.46
N LYS A 258 1.66 13.19 -19.88
CA LYS A 258 2.62 14.06 -20.59
C LYS A 258 3.82 13.30 -21.14
N LYS A 259 4.12 12.11 -20.63
CA LYS A 259 5.23 11.29 -21.08
C LYS A 259 5.10 11.01 -22.58
N ARG A 260 6.13 11.42 -23.33
CA ARG A 260 6.33 11.05 -24.73
C ARG A 260 7.04 9.70 -24.71
N PHE A 261 6.46 8.74 -25.43
CA PHE A 261 6.95 7.38 -25.54
C PHE A 261 7.62 7.22 -26.89
#